data_AF-A0A662HZN3-F1
#
_entry.id   AF-A0A662HZN3-F1
#
_cell.length_a   1.000
_cell.length_b   1.000
_cell.length_c   1.000
_cell.angle_alpha   90.00
_cell.angle_beta   90.00
_cell.angle_gamma   90.00
#
_symmetry.space_group_name_H-M   'P 1'
#
loop_
_entity.id
_entity.type
_entity.pdbx_description
1 polymer ?
#
loop_
_entity_poly.entity_id
_entity_poly.type
_entity_poly.pdbx_seq_one_letter_code
_entity_poly.pdbx_strand_id
1 'polypeptide(L)'
;MKALTLKQLGDIARRVRERGRWRADDFFVAVSELRRVYGDDIRRWWDAVCNLHVWGYEAKATKRYVEERIEDVKKLVEIVKSLEG
;
A
#
# COMPACT_ATOMS: atom_id res chain seq x y z
N MET A 1 -0.80 -3.79 0.87
CA MET A 1 0.60 -3.48 1.23
C MET A 1 1.27 -4.49 2.14
N LYS A 2 0.73 -4.78 3.34
CA LYS A 2 1.33 -5.77 4.28
C LYS A 2 1.72 -7.09 3.61
N ALA A 3 0.79 -7.73 2.88
CA ALA A 3 1.05 -9.00 2.19
C ALA A 3 2.22 -8.90 1.20
N LEU A 4 2.27 -7.84 0.40
CA LEU A 4 3.34 -7.59 -0.57
C LEU A 4 4.70 -7.45 0.13
N THR A 5 4.76 -6.64 1.18
CA THR A 5 5.95 -6.45 2.01
C THR A 5 6.40 -7.77 2.64
N LEU A 6 5.49 -8.56 3.20
CA LEU A 6 5.81 -9.85 3.83
C LEU A 6 6.35 -10.88 2.82
N LYS A 7 5.87 -10.86 1.58
CA LYS A 7 6.31 -11.79 0.53
C LYS A 7 7.62 -11.39 -0.14
N GLN A 8 7.92 -10.09 -0.26
CA GLN A 8 9.04 -9.61 -1.08
C GLN A 8 10.11 -8.81 -0.34
N LEU A 9 9.81 -8.26 0.84
CA LEU A 9 10.73 -7.39 1.58
C LEU A 9 11.10 -8.02 2.93
N GLY A 10 11.97 -9.03 2.89
CA GLY A 10 12.36 -9.83 4.05
C GLY A 10 12.86 -9.02 5.24
N ASP A 11 13.65 -7.96 5.00
CA ASP A 11 14.17 -7.11 6.07
C ASP A 11 13.08 -6.36 6.82
N ILE A 12 12.10 -5.79 6.11
CA ILE A 12 10.96 -5.12 6.73
C ILE A 12 10.11 -6.14 7.47
N ALA A 13 9.84 -7.30 6.86
CA ALA A 13 9.08 -8.37 7.48
C ALA A 13 9.69 -8.82 8.81
N ARG A 14 11.02 -8.98 8.87
CA ARG A 14 11.75 -9.32 10.10
C ARG A 14 11.56 -8.24 11.17
N ARG A 15 11.81 -6.96 10.84
CA ARG A 15 11.66 -5.84 11.79
C ARG A 15 10.25 -5.74 12.36
N VAL A 16 9.24 -5.92 11.53
CA VAL A 16 7.83 -5.89 11.96
C VAL A 16 7.51 -7.04 12.90
N ARG A 17 8.02 -8.25 12.61
CA ARG A 17 7.81 -9.44 13.47
C ARG A 17 8.49 -9.30 14.82
N GLU A 18 9.76 -8.87 14.85
CA GLU A 18 10.51 -8.60 16.09
C GLU A 18 9.79 -7.58 16.98
N ARG A 19 9.20 -6.56 16.34
CA ARG A 19 8.46 -5.52 17.05
C ARG A 19 7.02 -5.92 17.40
N GLY A 20 6.48 -6.99 16.82
CA GLY A 20 5.10 -7.46 17.00
C GLY A 20 4.01 -6.56 16.40
N ARG A 21 4.36 -5.45 15.73
CA ARG A 21 3.38 -4.55 15.09
C ARG A 21 3.95 -3.76 13.92
N TRP A 22 3.06 -3.43 12.99
CA TRP A 22 3.30 -2.48 11.91
C TRP A 22 3.26 -1.05 12.44
N ARG A 23 4.05 -0.17 11.81
CA ARG A 23 4.04 1.27 11.97
C ARG A 23 3.89 1.93 10.60
N ALA A 24 3.53 3.21 10.60
CA ALA A 24 3.35 3.98 9.36
C ALA A 24 4.65 4.03 8.52
N ASP A 25 5.80 4.20 9.17
CA ASP A 25 7.13 4.25 8.54
C ASP A 25 7.49 2.96 7.80
N ASP A 26 7.05 1.79 8.27
CA ASP A 26 7.29 0.54 7.52
C ASP A 26 6.65 0.56 6.14
N PHE A 27 5.46 1.18 6.02
CA PHE A 27 4.76 1.27 4.74
C PHE A 27 5.45 2.26 3.80
N PHE A 28 5.93 3.38 4.32
CA PHE A 28 6.68 4.34 3.51
C PHE A 28 7.98 3.73 2.97
N VAL A 29 8.73 3.04 3.83
CA VAL A 29 9.93 2.31 3.39
C VAL A 29 9.57 1.20 2.40
N ALA A 30 8.51 0.43 2.67
CA ALA A 30 8.08 -0.63 1.76
C ALA A 30 7.74 -0.11 0.37
N VAL A 31 7.02 1.01 0.27
CA VAL A 31 6.65 1.62 -1.01
C VAL A 31 7.89 2.10 -1.77
N SER A 32 8.86 2.72 -1.08
CA SER A 32 10.13 3.11 -1.70
C SER A 32 10.90 1.91 -2.27
N GLU A 33 10.91 0.78 -1.56
CA GLU A 33 11.56 -0.44 -2.01
C GLU A 33 10.80 -1.10 -3.16
N LEU A 34 9.48 -1.23 -3.03
CA LEU A 34 8.62 -1.84 -4.05
C LEU A 34 8.58 -1.04 -5.34
N ARG A 35 8.77 0.29 -5.29
CA ARG A 35 8.92 1.15 -6.47
C ARG A 35 10.07 0.71 -7.37
N ARG A 36 11.13 0.13 -6.81
CA ARG A 36 12.26 -0.40 -7.59
C ARG A 36 11.88 -1.64 -8.41
N VAL A 37 10.83 -2.35 -8.00
CA VAL A 37 10.34 -3.59 -8.65
C VAL A 37 9.17 -3.29 -9.58
N TYR A 38 8.22 -2.48 -9.14
CA TYR A 38 6.94 -2.23 -9.82
C TYR A 38 6.87 -0.87 -10.53
N GLY A 39 7.95 -0.10 -10.52
CA GLY A 39 7.97 1.26 -11.05
C GLY A 39 7.18 2.24 -10.19
N ASP A 40 6.94 3.45 -10.71
CA ASP A 40 6.32 4.53 -9.94
C ASP A 40 4.82 4.33 -9.66
N ASP A 41 4.17 3.40 -10.37
CA ASP A 41 2.75 3.15 -10.22
C ASP A 41 2.39 2.61 -8.84
N ILE A 42 3.24 1.78 -8.23
CA ILE A 42 2.97 1.29 -6.86
C ILE A 42 2.95 2.41 -5.82
N ARG A 43 3.76 3.45 -6.03
CA ARG A 43 3.77 4.65 -5.20
C ARG A 43 2.49 5.45 -5.42
N ARG A 44 2.14 5.70 -6.68
CA ARG A 44 0.89 6.39 -7.06
C ARG A 44 -0.34 5.72 -6.45
N TRP A 45 -0.41 4.39 -6.56
CA TRP A 45 -1.54 3.62 -6.03
C TRP A 45 -1.59 3.65 -4.50
N TRP A 46 -0.42 3.60 -3.84
CA TRP A 46 -0.37 3.74 -2.39
C TRP A 46 -0.76 5.14 -1.91
N ASP A 47 -0.33 6.19 -2.63
CA ASP A 47 -0.72 7.57 -2.34
C ASP A 47 -2.25 7.76 -2.46
N ALA A 48 -2.89 7.09 -3.44
CA ALA A 48 -4.35 7.06 -3.57
C ALA A 48 -5.01 6.39 -2.34
N VAL A 49 -4.47 5.26 -1.86
CA VAL A 49 -4.94 4.60 -0.62
C VAL A 49 -4.81 5.52 0.59
N CYS A 50 -3.66 6.18 0.77
CA CYS A 50 -3.44 7.12 1.87
C CYS A 50 -4.42 8.29 1.84
N ASN A 51 -4.66 8.85 0.65
CA ASN A 51 -5.65 9.90 0.45
C ASN A 51 -7.06 9.46 0.83
N LEU A 52 -7.49 8.28 0.37
CA LEU A 52 -8.80 7.73 0.74
C LEU A 52 -8.91 7.46 2.24
N HIS A 53 -7.83 6.99 2.88
CA HIS A 53 -7.80 6.76 4.31
C HIS A 53 -7.97 8.07 5.11
N VAL A 54 -7.20 9.11 4.80
CA VAL A 54 -7.26 10.40 5.50
C VAL A 54 -8.59 11.10 5.24
N TRP A 55 -8.94 11.32 3.98
CA TRP A 55 -10.14 12.10 3.64
C TRP A 55 -11.44 11.34 3.89
N GLY A 56 -11.41 10.01 3.80
CA GLY A 56 -12.53 9.16 4.20
C GLY A 56 -12.75 9.19 5.72
N TYR A 57 -11.68 9.11 6.51
CA TYR A 57 -11.76 9.24 7.96
C TYR A 57 -12.28 10.62 8.40
N GLU A 58 -11.87 11.68 7.70
CA GLU A 58 -12.37 13.04 7.95
C GLU A 58 -13.78 13.31 7.39
N ALA A 59 -14.44 12.32 6.78
CA ALA A 59 -15.73 12.47 6.10
C ALA A 59 -15.75 13.57 5.01
N LYS A 60 -14.59 13.87 4.42
CA LYS A 60 -14.40 14.88 3.36
C LYS A 60 -14.28 14.27 1.97
N ALA A 61 -14.08 12.96 1.87
CA ALA A 61 -14.03 12.26 0.59
C ALA A 61 -15.42 12.22 -0.07
N THR A 62 -15.60 12.97 -1.16
CA THR A 62 -16.83 12.91 -1.96
C THR A 62 -16.91 11.59 -2.73
N LYS A 63 -18.13 11.20 -3.15
CA LYS A 63 -18.32 10.01 -4.01
C LYS A 63 -17.40 10.03 -5.23
N ARG A 64 -17.34 11.15 -5.96
CA ARG A 64 -16.46 11.34 -7.12
C ARG A 64 -14.98 11.16 -6.76
N TYR A 65 -14.54 11.74 -5.64
CA TYR A 65 -13.16 11.61 -5.17
C TYR A 65 -12.77 10.15 -4.92
N VAL A 66 -13.70 9.36 -4.38
CA VAL A 66 -13.54 7.92 -4.16
C VAL A 66 -13.49 7.16 -5.48
N GLU A 67 -14.44 7.42 -6.38
CA GLU A 67 -14.52 6.75 -7.69
C GLU A 67 -13.27 6.96 -8.54
N GLU A 68 -12.67 8.16 -8.51
CA GLU A 68 -11.43 8.46 -9.24
C GLU A 68 -10.20 7.68 -8.72
N ARG A 69 -10.22 7.20 -7.47
CA ARG A 69 -9.06 6.58 -6.80
C ARG A 69 -9.25 5.10 -6.50
N ILE A 70 -10.48 4.58 -6.56
CA ILE A 70 -10.73 3.18 -6.20
C ILE A 70 -10.06 2.20 -7.16
N GLU A 71 -9.88 2.58 -8.44
CA GLU A 71 -9.16 1.76 -9.42
C GLU A 71 -7.69 1.54 -9.05
N ASP A 72 -7.04 2.55 -8.47
CA ASP A 72 -5.67 2.43 -7.96
C ASP A 72 -5.58 1.42 -6.80
N VAL A 73 -6.57 1.41 -5.91
CA VAL A 73 -6.67 0.44 -4.82
C VAL A 73 -6.84 -0.98 -5.38
N LYS A 74 -7.69 -1.15 -6.40
CA LYS A 74 -7.89 -2.44 -7.07
C LYS A 74 -6.60 -2.95 -7.70
N LYS A 75 -5.82 -2.09 -8.36
CA LYS A 75 -4.51 -2.44 -8.94
C LYS A 75 -3.54 -2.97 -7.88
N LEU A 76 -3.47 -2.33 -6.71
CA LEU A 76 -2.66 -2.84 -5.59
C LEU A 76 -3.10 -4.24 -5.11
N VAL A 77 -4.41 -4.50 -5.08
CA VAL A 77 -4.94 -5.82 -4.70
C VAL A 77 -4.63 -6.88 -5.76
N GLU A 78 -4.72 -6.54 -7.04
CA GLU A 78 -4.39 -7.43 -8.16
C GLU A 78 -2.94 -7.94 -8.09
N ILE A 79 -1.98 -7.06 -7.77
CA ILE A 79 -0.56 -7.47 -7.59
C ILE A 79 -0.44 -8.50 -6.47
N VAL A 80 -1.15 -8.32 -5.36
CA VAL A 80 -1.08 -9.28 -4.24
C VAL A 80 -1.66 -10.62 -4.66
N LYS A 81 -2.79 -10.62 -5.39
CA LYS A 81 -3.44 -11.85 -5.88
C LYS A 81 -2.55 -12.61 -6.87
N SER A 82 -1.78 -11.92 -7.71
CA SER A 82 -0.87 -12.60 -8.64
C SER A 82 0.32 -13.29 -7.96
N LEU A 83 0.57 -13.01 -6.67
CA LEU A 83 1.59 -13.69 -5.85
C LEU A 83 1.04 -14.89 -5.05
N GLU A 84 -0.24 -15.21 -5.21
CA GLU A 84 -0.90 -16.35 -4.57
C GLU A 84 -1.18 -17.49 -5.56
N GLY A 85 -0.82 -17.31 -6.84
CA GLY A 85 -0.85 -18.33 -7.89
C GLY A 85 0.37 -19.23 -7.90
#